data_AF-A0A953RGX5-F1
#
_entry.id   AF-A0A953RGX5-F1
#
_cell.length_a   1.000
_cell.length_b   1.000
_cell.length_c   1.000
_cell.angle_alpha   90.00
_cell.angle_beta   90.00
_cell.angle_gamma   90.00
#
_symmetry.space_group_name_H-M   'P 1'
#
loop_
_entity.id
_entity.type
_entity.pdbx_description
1 polymer ?
#
loop_
_entity_poly.entity_id
_entity_poly.type
_entity_poly.pdbx_seq_one_letter_code
_entity_poly.pdbx_strand_id
1 'polypeptide(L)'
;MRETPAGVNGMGHTTTLMDPARPLAWVTVLNKARHYLLGYVFRREAYPWVQNYMQYSGGGWIGRGVEFATQPFDLPHRDMVELNRMFDSPVYRWLPAKSKIATRFLLFYAKSPEGMTRVDDVRLENGMLIVEDRASGKTMTLAASRPL
;
A
#
# COMPACT_ATOMS: atom_id res chain seq x y z
N MET A 1 -0.92 17.21 -2.22
CA MET A 1 -2.17 16.45 -2.37
C MET A 1 -2.76 16.82 -3.72
N ARG A 2 -3.41 15.91 -4.45
CA ARG A 2 -4.08 16.28 -5.71
C ARG A 2 -5.27 17.21 -5.38
N GLU A 3 -5.54 18.20 -6.21
CA GLU A 3 -6.68 19.10 -6.01
C GLU A 3 -8.00 18.33 -6.08
N THR A 4 -8.95 18.72 -5.24
CA THR A 4 -10.28 18.12 -5.19
C THR A 4 -11.23 18.88 -6.10
N PRO A 5 -11.92 18.21 -7.03
CA PRO A 5 -12.96 18.85 -7.82
C PRO A 5 -14.06 19.41 -6.90
N ALA A 6 -14.36 20.70 -7.03
CA ALA A 6 -15.37 21.37 -6.20
C ALA A 6 -16.79 20.84 -6.52
N GLY A 7 -17.59 20.61 -5.49
CA GLY A 7 -19.01 20.24 -5.63
C GLY A 7 -19.28 18.81 -6.12
N VAL A 8 -18.25 17.98 -6.27
CA VAL A 8 -18.40 16.60 -6.75
C VAL A 8 -18.48 15.62 -5.57
N ASN A 9 -19.57 14.86 -5.53
CA ASN A 9 -19.60 13.60 -4.79
C ASN A 9 -19.09 12.49 -5.71
N GLY A 10 -18.08 11.75 -5.27
CA GLY A 10 -17.53 10.69 -6.11
C GLY A 10 -16.58 9.78 -5.37
N MET A 11 -16.56 8.52 -5.80
CA MET A 11 -15.61 7.52 -5.35
C MET A 11 -14.74 7.09 -6.54
N GLY A 12 -13.43 7.03 -6.33
CA GLY A 12 -12.49 6.36 -7.21
C GLY A 12 -11.92 5.14 -6.51
N HIS A 13 -11.86 4.02 -7.23
CA HIS A 13 -11.20 2.81 -6.77
C HIS A 13 -10.26 2.31 -7.85
N THR A 14 -8.98 2.15 -7.51
CA THR A 14 -8.00 1.52 -8.38
C THR A 14 -7.27 0.41 -7.64
N THR A 15 -6.95 -0.65 -8.36
CA THR A 15 -6.11 -1.75 -7.85
C THR A 15 -4.77 -1.76 -8.56
N THR A 16 -3.74 -2.29 -7.91
CA THR A 16 -2.41 -2.40 -8.47
C THR A 16 -1.81 -3.74 -8.05
N LEU A 17 -1.32 -4.51 -9.03
CA LEU A 17 -0.52 -5.69 -8.78
C LEU A 17 0.89 -5.26 -8.37
N MET A 18 1.38 -5.77 -7.24
CA MET A 18 2.74 -5.51 -6.79
C MET A 18 3.77 -6.26 -7.66
N ASP A 19 4.92 -5.63 -7.88
CA ASP A 19 5.99 -6.12 -8.78
C ASP A 19 6.43 -7.58 -8.48
N PRO A 20 6.29 -8.54 -9.43
CA PRO A 20 6.82 -9.92 -9.40
C PRO A 20 8.18 -10.11 -8.74
N ALA A 21 9.11 -9.20 -9.02
CA ALA A 21 10.51 -9.33 -8.62
C ALA A 21 10.76 -9.00 -7.15
N ARG A 22 9.74 -8.51 -6.41
CA ARG A 22 9.89 -8.05 -5.03
C ARG A 22 9.30 -9.05 -4.01
N PRO A 23 10.12 -9.69 -3.16
CA PRO A 23 9.63 -10.50 -2.04
C PRO A 23 8.86 -9.65 -1.01
N LEU A 24 9.37 -8.44 -0.74
CA LEU A 24 8.71 -7.44 0.08
C LEU A 24 8.15 -6.32 -0.79
N ALA A 25 6.84 -6.15 -0.71
CA ALA A 25 6.10 -5.07 -1.34
C ALA A 25 5.81 -3.98 -0.31
N TRP A 26 5.49 -2.79 -0.81
CA TRP A 26 5.24 -1.63 0.03
C TRP A 26 4.24 -0.68 -0.62
N VAL A 27 3.61 0.13 0.22
CA VAL A 27 2.82 1.27 -0.23
C VAL A 27 2.98 2.41 0.76
N THR A 28 3.06 3.64 0.27
CA THR A 28 3.29 4.82 1.09
C THR A 28 2.38 5.99 0.72
N VAL A 29 2.08 6.84 1.70
CA VAL A 29 1.37 8.11 1.52
C VAL A 29 2.22 9.24 2.07
N LEU A 30 2.73 10.08 1.18
CA LEU A 30 3.56 11.24 1.52
C LEU A 30 2.73 12.52 1.59
N ASN A 31 2.76 13.19 2.74
CA ASN A 31 2.31 14.57 2.88
C ASN A 31 3.50 15.52 2.78
N LYS A 32 3.75 16.03 1.56
CA LYS A 32 4.86 16.94 1.27
C LYS A 32 4.81 18.25 2.08
N ALA A 33 3.62 18.80 2.31
CA ALA A 33 3.45 20.09 2.96
C ALA A 33 3.67 20.02 4.48
N ARG A 34 3.39 18.86 5.09
CA ARG A 34 3.57 18.64 6.53
C ARG A 34 4.78 17.77 6.87
N HIS A 35 5.54 17.34 5.87
CA HIS A 35 6.69 16.46 6.01
C HIS A 35 6.39 15.19 6.80
N TYR A 36 5.33 14.46 6.42
CA TYR A 36 4.99 13.17 7.02
C TYR A 36 4.87 12.07 5.99
N LEU A 37 5.36 10.88 6.34
CA LEU A 37 5.21 9.66 5.55
C LEU A 37 4.54 8.58 6.38
N LEU A 38 3.44 8.05 5.86
CA LEU A 38 2.81 6.81 6.30
C LEU A 38 3.19 5.70 5.32
N GLY A 39 3.48 4.50 5.80
CA GLY A 39 3.74 3.38 4.92
C GLY A 39 3.51 2.00 5.53
N TYR A 40 3.24 1.05 4.64
CA TYR A 40 3.20 -0.37 4.94
C TYR A 40 4.29 -1.10 4.16
N VAL A 41 4.91 -2.09 4.79
CA VAL A 41 5.80 -3.06 4.14
C VAL A 41 5.31 -4.45 4.49
N PHE A 42 5.15 -5.31 3.48
CA PHE A 42 4.50 -6.60 3.63
C PHE A 42 5.08 -7.63 2.67
N ARG A 43 4.93 -8.91 3.03
CA ARG A 43 5.27 -10.02 2.14
C ARG A 43 4.34 -10.01 0.94
N ARG A 44 4.90 -9.84 -0.25
CA ARG A 44 4.11 -9.79 -1.49
C ARG A 44 3.31 -11.07 -1.71
N GLU A 45 3.89 -12.22 -1.40
CA GLU A 45 3.22 -13.53 -1.51
C GLU A 45 1.92 -13.60 -0.68
N ALA A 46 1.84 -12.85 0.43
CA ALA A 46 0.67 -12.81 1.28
C ALA A 46 -0.38 -11.80 0.77
N TYR A 47 0.08 -10.72 0.13
CA TYR A 47 -0.76 -9.62 -0.35
C TYR A 47 -0.23 -9.11 -1.70
N PRO A 48 -0.63 -9.76 -2.82
CA PRO A 48 -0.14 -9.35 -4.13
C PRO A 48 -0.76 -8.04 -4.61
N TRP A 49 -1.87 -7.58 -4.02
CA TRP A 49 -2.62 -6.43 -4.50
C TRP A 49 -2.54 -5.24 -3.54
N VAL A 50 -2.63 -4.04 -4.09
CA VAL A 50 -2.92 -2.81 -3.35
C VAL A 50 -4.13 -2.12 -3.95
N GLN A 51 -5.12 -1.84 -3.13
CA GLN A 51 -6.31 -1.06 -3.46
C GLN A 51 -6.14 0.38 -2.98
N ASN A 52 -6.54 1.32 -3.83
CA ASN A 52 -6.58 2.74 -3.52
C ASN A 52 -8.03 3.22 -3.64
N TYR A 53 -8.61 3.59 -2.51
CA TYR A 53 -9.90 4.27 -2.46
C TYR A 53 -9.69 5.77 -2.36
N MET A 54 -10.46 6.53 -3.13
CA MET A 54 -10.54 7.98 -3.01
C MET A 54 -12.01 8.36 -2.90
N GLN A 55 -12.38 9.05 -1.85
CA GLN A 55 -13.73 9.55 -1.63
C GLN A 55 -13.68 11.07 -1.59
N TYR A 56 -14.52 11.69 -2.42
CA TYR A 56 -14.77 13.13 -2.41
C TYR A 56 -16.21 13.34 -1.97
N SER A 57 -16.40 14.24 -1.00
CA SER A 57 -17.73 14.68 -0.58
C SER A 57 -17.90 16.16 -0.88
N GLY A 58 -19.11 16.57 -1.24
CA GLY A 58 -19.45 17.94 -1.57
C GLY A 58 -19.20 18.94 -0.42
N GLY A 59 -19.10 18.45 0.82
CA GLY A 59 -18.73 19.24 2.00
C GLY A 59 -17.22 19.51 2.15
N GLY A 60 -16.40 19.15 1.15
CA GLY A 60 -14.95 19.36 1.17
C GLY A 60 -14.16 18.31 1.97
N TRP A 61 -14.82 17.31 2.56
CA TRP A 61 -14.13 16.18 3.17
C TRP A 61 -13.65 15.21 2.09
N ILE A 62 -12.40 14.75 2.25
CA ILE A 62 -11.72 13.83 1.35
C ILE A 62 -11.21 12.65 2.17
N GLY A 63 -11.56 11.45 1.75
CA GLY A 63 -11.04 10.19 2.29
C GLY A 63 -10.09 9.55 1.30
N ARG A 64 -8.97 8.98 1.79
CA ARG A 64 -8.14 8.08 0.99
C ARG A 64 -7.87 6.79 1.75
N GLY A 65 -8.31 5.67 1.19
CA GLY A 65 -7.94 4.32 1.62
C GLY A 65 -6.74 3.84 0.81
N VAL A 66 -5.79 3.21 1.50
CA VAL A 66 -4.65 2.54 0.87
C VAL A 66 -4.48 1.20 1.57
N GLU A 67 -4.79 0.14 0.85
CA GLU A 67 -5.08 -1.18 1.42
C GLU A 67 -4.27 -2.24 0.68
N PHE A 68 -3.35 -2.91 1.36
CA PHE A 68 -2.71 -4.11 0.82
C PHE A 68 -3.65 -5.30 1.04
N ALA A 69 -3.84 -6.13 0.03
CA ALA A 69 -4.94 -7.06 -0.02
C ALA A 69 -4.57 -8.40 -0.68
N THR A 70 -5.32 -9.43 -0.29
CA THR A 70 -5.30 -10.75 -0.96
C THR A 70 -6.12 -10.74 -2.24
N GLN A 71 -6.92 -9.70 -2.46
CA GLN A 71 -7.90 -9.58 -3.52
C GLN A 71 -7.77 -8.20 -4.19
N PRO A 72 -7.97 -8.08 -5.51
CA PRO A 72 -7.79 -6.81 -6.22
C PRO A 72 -8.98 -5.86 -6.10
N PHE A 73 -10.20 -6.36 -5.90
CA PHE A 73 -11.41 -5.53 -5.95
C PHE A 73 -12.40 -5.87 -4.83
N ASP A 74 -13.27 -4.95 -4.42
CA ASP A 74 -14.35 -5.21 -3.45
C ASP A 74 -15.55 -5.89 -4.13
N LEU A 75 -15.30 -7.05 -4.74
CA LEU A 75 -16.32 -7.88 -5.35
C LEU A 75 -16.68 -9.05 -4.43
N PRO A 76 -17.90 -9.62 -4.56
CA PRO A 76 -18.30 -10.82 -3.85
C PRO A 76 -17.26 -11.93 -3.95
N HIS A 77 -17.09 -12.70 -2.87
CA HIS A 77 -16.08 -13.75 -2.82
C HIS A 77 -16.29 -14.83 -3.88
N ARG A 78 -17.55 -15.14 -4.22
CA ARG A 78 -17.91 -16.07 -5.31
C ARG A 78 -17.28 -15.62 -6.63
N ASP A 79 -17.46 -14.36 -7.00
CA ASP A 79 -16.95 -13.79 -8.26
C ASP A 79 -15.42 -13.87 -8.32
N MET A 80 -14.75 -13.70 -7.18
CA MET A 80 -13.29 -13.80 -7.08
C MET A 80 -12.80 -15.24 -7.16
N VAL A 81 -13.53 -16.19 -6.59
CA VAL A 81 -13.25 -17.63 -6.75
C VAL A 81 -13.43 -18.04 -8.21
N GLU A 82 -14.50 -17.59 -8.87
CA GLU A 82 -14.80 -17.85 -10.28
C GLU A 82 -13.74 -17.21 -11.20
N LEU A 83 -13.31 -15.96 -10.93
CA LEU A 83 -12.25 -15.27 -11.65
C LEU A 83 -10.89 -15.95 -11.51
N ASN A 84 -10.58 -16.46 -10.31
CA ASN A 84 -9.37 -17.20 -9.94
C ASN A 84 -8.05 -16.41 -9.99
N ARG A 85 -7.69 -15.84 -11.15
CA ARG A 85 -6.45 -15.11 -11.36
C ARG A 85 -6.66 -13.87 -12.22
N MET A 86 -5.81 -12.88 -12.00
CA MET A 86 -5.64 -11.72 -12.87
C MET A 86 -4.15 -11.39 -12.96
N PHE A 87 -3.64 -11.13 -14.16
CA PHE A 87 -2.20 -10.89 -14.42
C PHE A 87 -1.29 -11.97 -13.80
N ASP A 88 -1.65 -13.23 -14.01
CA ASP A 88 -0.95 -14.40 -13.44
C ASP A 88 -0.78 -14.34 -11.92
N SER A 89 -1.66 -13.67 -11.20
CA SER A 89 -1.65 -13.56 -9.74
C SER A 89 -3.01 -13.98 -9.15
N PRO A 90 -3.04 -14.71 -8.01
CA PRO A 90 -4.30 -15.07 -7.36
C PRO A 90 -5.10 -13.84 -6.97
N VAL A 91 -6.42 -13.87 -7.15
CA VAL A 91 -7.34 -12.80 -6.72
C VAL A 91 -8.05 -13.09 -5.40
N TYR A 92 -7.68 -14.19 -4.74
CA TYR A 92 -8.13 -14.54 -3.41
C TYR A 92 -7.04 -15.36 -2.71
N ARG A 93 -7.22 -15.55 -1.40
CA ARG A 93 -6.43 -16.51 -0.62
C ARG A 93 -7.36 -17.49 0.07
N TRP A 94 -7.05 -18.77 -0.04
CA TRP A 94 -7.81 -19.82 0.60
C TRP A 94 -7.18 -20.19 1.95
N LEU A 95 -8.01 -20.32 2.99
CA LEU A 95 -7.61 -20.91 4.27
C LEU A 95 -8.24 -22.30 4.37
N PRO A 96 -7.46 -23.39 4.29
CA PRO A 96 -8.02 -24.73 4.41
C PRO A 96 -8.63 -24.99 5.79
N ALA A 97 -9.55 -25.96 5.86
CA ALA A 97 -10.19 -26.34 7.11
C ALA A 97 -9.15 -26.72 8.18
N LYS A 98 -9.39 -26.27 9.43
CA LYS A 98 -8.52 -26.50 10.60
C LYS A 98 -7.08 -26.01 10.43
N SER A 99 -6.79 -25.20 9.41
CA SER A 99 -5.47 -24.62 9.19
C SER A 99 -5.35 -23.24 9.82
N LYS A 100 -4.11 -22.76 9.95
CA LYS A 100 -3.81 -21.40 10.40
C LYS A 100 -2.91 -20.71 9.38
N ILE A 101 -3.24 -19.48 9.03
CA ILE A 101 -2.36 -18.58 8.30
C ILE A 101 -1.84 -17.53 9.28
N ALA A 102 -0.52 -17.33 9.29
CA ALA A 102 0.11 -16.21 9.97
C ALA A 102 0.69 -15.26 8.92
N THR A 103 0.60 -13.97 9.21
CA THR A 103 1.10 -12.90 8.35
C THR A 103 1.77 -11.82 9.21
N ARG A 104 2.72 -11.13 8.62
CA ARG A 104 3.44 -10.03 9.26
C ARG A 104 3.56 -8.90 8.25
N PHE A 105 3.45 -7.69 8.77
CA PHE A 105 3.70 -6.46 8.04
C PHE A 105 4.29 -5.45 9.01
N LEU A 106 4.97 -4.44 8.47
CA LEU A 106 5.41 -3.28 9.19
C LEU A 106 4.52 -2.11 8.79
N LEU A 107 4.13 -1.31 9.77
CA LEU A 107 3.49 -0.02 9.60
C LEU A 107 4.43 1.02 10.21
N PHE A 108 4.61 2.14 9.53
CA PHE A 108 5.33 3.28 10.08
C PHE A 108 4.62 4.59 9.74
N TYR A 109 4.71 5.53 10.68
CA TYR A 109 4.32 6.92 10.49
C TYR A 109 5.42 7.79 11.08
N ALA A 110 6.11 8.55 10.22
CA ALA A 110 7.31 9.30 10.62
C ALA A 110 7.38 10.63 9.88
N LYS A 111 8.21 11.55 10.40
CA LYS A 111 8.56 12.76 9.66
C LYS A 111 9.42 12.39 8.46
N SER A 112 9.01 12.80 7.27
CA SER A 112 9.83 12.68 6.07
C SER A 112 10.91 13.77 6.06
N PRO A 113 12.09 13.52 5.47
CA PRO A 113 13.10 14.56 5.27
C PRO A 113 12.53 15.78 4.52
N GLU A 114 13.02 16.96 4.88
CA GLU A 114 12.69 18.18 4.13
C GLU A 114 13.19 18.07 2.68
N GLY A 115 12.35 18.49 1.74
CA GLY A 115 12.60 18.38 0.31
C GLY A 115 12.27 17.01 -0.30
N MET A 116 11.79 16.03 0.48
CA MET A 116 11.29 14.77 -0.07
C MET A 116 10.02 15.01 -0.90
N THR A 117 10.04 14.53 -2.13
CA THR A 117 9.01 14.77 -3.16
C THR A 117 8.20 13.53 -3.51
N ARG A 118 8.80 12.35 -3.35
CA ARG A 118 8.20 11.04 -3.66
C ARG A 118 8.88 9.93 -2.86
N VAL A 119 8.43 8.70 -3.07
CA VAL A 119 9.11 7.48 -2.63
C VAL A 119 9.38 6.66 -3.88
N ASP A 120 10.65 6.47 -4.21
CA ASP A 120 11.08 5.61 -5.32
C ASP A 120 11.33 4.18 -4.83
N ASP A 121 11.71 4.00 -3.56
CA ASP A 121 11.95 2.67 -3.00
C ASP A 121 11.73 2.60 -1.48
N VAL A 122 11.39 1.38 -1.02
CA VAL A 122 11.40 0.99 0.40
C VAL A 122 12.04 -0.39 0.51
N ARG A 123 13.09 -0.49 1.33
CA ARG A 123 13.85 -1.73 1.56
C ARG A 123 13.91 -2.02 3.06
N LEU A 124 13.94 -3.30 3.43
CA LEU A 124 14.21 -3.75 4.80
C LEU A 124 15.56 -4.47 4.81
N GLU A 125 16.56 -3.85 5.44
CA GLU A 125 17.94 -4.33 5.43
C GLU A 125 18.50 -4.28 6.84
N ASN A 126 19.02 -5.41 7.34
CA ASN A 126 19.64 -5.50 8.67
C ASN A 126 18.76 -4.93 9.80
N GLY A 127 17.44 -5.15 9.73
CA GLY A 127 16.48 -4.65 10.71
C GLY A 127 16.11 -3.16 10.55
N MET A 128 16.54 -2.51 9.47
CA MET A 128 16.24 -1.11 9.19
C MET A 128 15.38 -0.98 7.94
N LEU A 129 14.28 -0.23 8.04
CA LEU A 129 13.54 0.27 6.89
C LEU A 129 14.29 1.45 6.29
N ILE A 130 14.63 1.37 5.01
CA ILE A 130 15.28 2.42 4.23
C ILE A 130 14.28 2.88 3.17
N VAL A 131 13.90 4.14 3.23
CA VAL A 131 12.99 4.78 2.27
C VAL A 131 13.76 5.79 1.44
N GLU A 132 13.70 5.68 0.12
CA GLU A 132 14.46 6.50 -0.82
C GLU A 132 13.54 7.40 -1.67
N ASP A 133 13.93 8.66 -1.80
CA ASP A 133 13.57 9.52 -2.93
C ASP A 133 14.86 9.77 -3.72
N ARG A 134 15.06 8.98 -4.78
CA ARG A 134 16.27 9.04 -5.61
C ARG A 134 16.34 10.35 -6.37
N ALA A 135 15.20 10.93 -6.72
CA ALA A 135 15.15 12.15 -7.49
C ALA A 135 15.56 13.39 -6.70
N SER A 136 15.24 13.44 -5.41
CA SER A 136 15.68 14.52 -4.52
C SER A 136 16.90 14.17 -3.67
N GLY A 137 17.46 12.96 -3.85
CA GLY A 137 18.60 12.46 -3.08
C GLY A 137 18.32 12.34 -1.58
N LYS A 138 17.05 12.08 -1.19
CA LYS A 138 16.64 11.99 0.21
C LYS A 138 16.50 10.54 0.63
N THR A 139 16.93 10.26 1.85
CA THR A 139 16.79 8.95 2.49
C THR A 139 16.24 9.12 3.89
N MET A 140 15.34 8.23 4.29
CA MET A 140 14.85 8.10 5.66
C MET A 140 15.08 6.67 6.14
N THR A 141 15.59 6.52 7.36
CA THR A 141 15.88 5.22 7.95
C THR A 141 15.12 5.07 9.26
N LEU A 142 14.44 3.93 9.45
CA LEU A 142 13.67 3.62 10.66
C LEU A 142 14.02 2.21 11.14
N ALA A 143 14.15 2.02 12.46
CA ALA A 143 14.32 0.68 13.02
C ALA A 143 13.02 -0.12 12.87
N ALA A 144 13.11 -1.32 12.33
CA ALA A 144 11.99 -2.25 12.25
C ALA A 144 11.80 -2.95 13.61
N SER A 145 10.57 -2.98 14.10
CA SER A 145 10.24 -3.67 15.35
C SER A 145 10.29 -5.21 15.25
N ARG A 146 10.38 -5.75 14.02
CA ARG A 146 10.47 -7.17 13.71
C ARG A 146 11.00 -7.39 12.29
N PRO A 147 11.61 -8.55 12.00
CA PRO A 147 11.85 -8.97 10.63
C PRO A 147 10.52 -9.25 9.91
N LEU A 148 10.56 -9.21 8.58
CA LEU A 148 9.44 -9.62 7.73
C LEU A 148 9.70 -10.93 7.05
#